data_AF-A0A923T3J3-F1
#
_entry.id   AF-A0A923T3J3-F1
#
_cell.length_a   1.000
_cell.length_b   1.000
_cell.length_c   1.000
_cell.angle_alpha   90.00
_cell.angle_beta   90.00
_cell.angle_gamma   90.00
#
_symmetry.space_group_name_H-M   'P 1'
#
loop_
_entity.id
_entity.type
_entity.pdbx_description
1 polymer ?
#
loop_
_entity_poly.entity_id
_entity_poly.type
_entity_poly.pdbx_seq_one_letter_code
_entity_poly.pdbx_strand_id
1 'polypeptide(L)' 'MVVTPPNLFDAAAQCLDCTGVDAKLAATHAAAQAFAAGRLGCAGAAPPQAIRAPGRPPRPRLVPPR' A
#
# COMPACT_ATOMS: atom_id res chain seq x y z
N MET A 1 29.45 -8.37 0.35
CA MET A 1 28.03 -8.50 0.74
C MET A 1 27.28 -7.36 0.08
N VAL A 2 26.36 -7.63 -0.85
CA VAL A 2 25.51 -6.57 -1.45
C VAL A 2 24.38 -6.31 -0.45
N VAL A 3 24.34 -5.11 0.12
CA VAL A 3 23.21 -4.67 0.94
C VAL A 3 22.13 -4.20 -0.03
N THR A 4 21.07 -4.96 -0.17
CA THR A 4 19.90 -4.51 -0.94
C THR A 4 19.21 -3.41 -0.15
N PRO A 5 19.02 -2.20 -0.71
CA PRO A 5 18.29 -1.15 -0.03
C PRO A 5 16.84 -1.59 0.21
N PRO A 6 16.20 -1.13 1.30
CA PRO A 6 14.79 -1.41 1.56
C PRO A 6 13.91 -1.02 0.36
N ASN A 7 12.89 -1.82 0.07
CA ASN A 7 12.10 -1.66 -1.15
C ASN A 7 11.02 -0.57 -1.00
N LEU A 8 10.87 0.27 -2.02
CA LEU A 8 9.79 1.26 -2.13
C LEU A 8 8.40 0.62 -1.99
N PHE A 9 8.18 -0.54 -2.60
CA PHE A 9 6.87 -1.19 -2.61
C PHE A 9 6.47 -1.72 -1.23
N ASP A 10 7.43 -2.19 -0.44
CA ASP A 10 7.19 -2.64 0.94
C ASP A 10 6.86 -1.45 1.85
N ALA A 11 7.60 -0.34 1.71
CA ALA A 11 7.33 0.89 2.45
C ALA A 11 5.94 1.47 2.09
N ALA A 12 5.57 1.42 0.80
CA ALA A 12 4.24 1.85 0.35
C ALA A 12 3.13 0.95 0.92
N ALA A 13 3.32 -0.37 0.94
CA ALA A 13 2.35 -1.31 1.53
C ALA A 13 2.12 -1.01 3.02
N GLN A 14 3.19 -0.79 3.81
CA GLN A 14 3.07 -0.40 5.22
C GLN A 14 2.27 0.90 5.41
N CYS A 15 2.48 1.90 4.55
CA CYS A 15 1.70 3.14 4.62
C CYS A 15 0.21 2.90 4.34
N LEU A 16 -0.12 1.98 3.43
CA LEU A 16 -1.50 1.65 3.10
C LEU A 16 -2.19 0.87 4.22
N ASP A 17 -1.49 -0.06 4.85
CA ASP A 17 -1.98 -0.93 5.93
C ASP A 17 -2.22 -0.19 7.26
N CYS A 18 -1.66 1.02 7.43
CA CYS A 18 -1.92 1.85 8.60
C CYS A 18 -3.42 2.19 8.72
N THR A 19 -4.04 1.77 9.82
CA THR A 19 -5.47 1.97 10.11
C THR A 19 -5.78 3.33 10.76
N GLY A 20 -4.84 3.91 11.50
CA GLY A 20 -4.96 5.23 12.11
C GLY A 20 -4.47 6.34 11.17
N VAL A 21 -5.19 7.46 11.14
CA VAL A 21 -4.84 8.62 10.30
C VAL A 21 -3.45 9.15 10.65
N ASP A 22 -3.18 9.42 11.93
CA ASP A 22 -1.88 9.98 12.36
C ASP A 22 -0.72 9.03 12.07
N ALA A 23 -0.91 7.73 12.33
CA ALA A 23 0.07 6.69 12.02
C ALA A 23 0.35 6.62 10.52
N LYS A 24 -0.70 6.70 9.68
CA LYS A 24 -0.56 6.72 8.23
C LYS A 24 0.21 7.95 7.75
N LEU A 25 -0.10 9.13 8.28
CA LEU A 25 0.62 10.36 7.93
C LEU A 25 2.10 10.27 8.30
N ALA A 26 2.40 9.82 9.53
CA ALA A 26 3.78 9.65 9.99
C ALA A 26 4.57 8.65 9.13
N ALA A 27 3.98 7.48 8.85
CA ALA A 27 4.60 6.46 7.99
C ALA A 27 4.84 6.98 6.57
N THR A 28 3.86 7.69 6.00
CA THR A 28 3.95 8.26 4.66
C THR A 28 5.04 9.33 4.56
N HIS A 29 5.14 10.22 5.55
CA HIS A 29 6.20 11.23 5.60
C HIS A 29 7.60 10.59 5.70
N ALA A 30 7.76 9.57 6.53
CA ALA A 30 9.03 8.86 6.66
C ALA A 30 9.43 8.15 5.35
N ALA A 31 8.49 7.46 4.70
CA ALA A 31 8.71 6.80 3.42
C ALA A 31 9.07 7.81 2.30
N ALA A 32 8.36 8.95 2.24
CA ALA A 32 8.63 10.00 1.28
C ALA A 32 10.04 10.60 1.44
N GLN A 33 10.46 10.86 2.69
CA GLN A 33 11.82 11.34 2.98
C GLN A 33 12.89 10.31 2.58
N ALA A 34 12.66 9.02 2.84
CA ALA A 34 13.57 7.95 2.43
C ALA A 34 13.67 7.81 0.90
N PHE A 35 12.54 7.93 0.20
CA PHE A 35 12.50 7.92 -1.26
C PHE A 35 13.25 9.11 -1.86
N ALA A 36 12.96 10.34 -1.38
CA ALA A 36 13.64 11.55 -1.84
C ALA A 36 15.15 11.52 -1.60
N ALA A 37 15.59 10.85 -0.52
CA ALA A 37 17.00 10.65 -0.21
C ALA A 37 17.66 9.48 -0.97
N GLY A 38 16.94 8.81 -1.89
CA GLY A 38 17.46 7.67 -2.65
C GLY A 38 17.74 6.43 -1.80
N ARG A 39 17.17 6.33 -0.60
CA ARG A 39 17.38 5.21 0.34
C ARG A 39 16.49 4.00 0.06
N LEU A 40 15.53 4.12 -0.85
CA LEU A 40 14.63 3.04 -1.23
C LEU A 40 14.97 2.51 -2.62
N GLY A 41 15.10 1.20 -2.75
CA GLY A 41 15.27 0.52 -4.03
C GLY A 41 13.93 0.22 -4.69
N CYS A 42 13.91 0.16 -6.02
CA CYS A 42 12.75 -0.28 -6.81
C CYS A 42 12.93 -1.72 -7.32
N ALA A 43 13.42 -2.62 -6.47
CA ALA A 43 13.45 -4.04 -6.82
C ALA A 43 12.01 -4.53 -7.04
N GLY A 44 11.77 -5.42 -8.00
CA GLY A 44 10.41 -5.88 -8.33
C GLY A 44 9.64 -6.32 -7.08
N ALA A 45 8.38 -5.90 -6.99
CA ALA A 45 7.48 -6.33 -5.92
C ALA A 45 7.03 -7.79 -6.14
N ALA A 46 6.59 -8.44 -5.07
CA ALA A 46 5.84 -9.69 -5.18
C ALA A 46 4.60 -9.49 -6.06
N PRO A 47 4.09 -10.55 -6.72
CA PRO A 47 2.84 -10.48 -7.48
C PRO A 47 1.70 -9.89 -6.64
N PRO A 48 0.81 -9.08 -7.23
CA PRO A 48 -0.30 -8.47 -6.50
C PRO A 48 -1.22 -9.55 -5.93
N GLN A 49 -1.63 -9.36 -4.68
CA GLN A 49 -2.63 -10.23 -4.07
C GLN A 49 -4.00 -9.96 -4.68
N ALA A 50 -4.80 -11.02 -4.86
CA ALA A 50 -6.17 -10.87 -5.35
C ALA A 50 -7.01 -10.07 -4.34
N ILE A 51 -7.68 -9.01 -4.83
CA ILE A 51 -8.69 -8.30 -4.06
C ILE A 51 -9.87 -9.26 -3.84
N ARG A 52 -10.01 -9.77 -2.62
CA ARG A 52 -11.18 -10.58 -2.25
C ARG A 52 -12.41 -9.68 -2.30
N ALA A 53 -13.51 -10.14 -2.87
CA ALA A 53 -14.74 -9.36 -2.99
C ALA A 53 -15.30 -9.00 -1.60
N PRO A 54 -15.20 -7.75 -1.12
CA PRO A 54 -15.88 -7.35 0.09
C PRO A 54 -17.35 -7.13 -0.28
N GLY A 55 -18.26 -7.91 0.31
CA GLY A 55 -19.70 -7.61 0.30
C GLY A 55 -20.39 -7.53 -1.06
N ARG A 56 -19.80 -8.05 -2.16
CA ARG A 56 -20.48 -8.10 -3.47
C ARG A 56 -21.17 -9.45 -3.62
N PRO A 57 -22.46 -9.59 -3.24
CA PRO A 57 -23.18 -10.83 -3.45
C PRO A 57 -23.19 -11.16 -4.95
N PRO A 58 -23.25 -12.46 -5.32
CA PRO A 58 -23.30 -12.89 -6.72
C PRO A 58 -24.50 -12.31 -7.49
N ARG A 59 -25.53 -11.86 -6.77
CA ARG A 59 -26.69 -11.14 -7.32
C ARG A 59 -26.96 -9.86 -6.53
N PRO A 60 -26.45 -8.71 -7.00
CA PRO A 60 -26.82 -7.40 -6.47
C PRO A 60 -28.32 -7.17 -6.64
N ARG A 61 -29.01 -6.68 -5.60
CA ARG A 61 -30.41 -6.24 -5.75
C ARG A 61 -30.43 -4.88 -6.42
N LEU A 62 -31.27 -4.72 -7.45
CA LEU A 62 -31.52 -3.43 -8.07
C LEU A 62 -32.21 -2.51 -7.06
N VAL A 63 -31.70 -1.29 -6.91
CA VAL A 63 -32.32 -0.23 -6.10
C VAL A 63 -32.74 0.91 -7.03
N PRO A 64 -33.90 1.56 -6.80
CA PRO A 64 -34.30 2.72 -7.60
C PRO A 64 -33.27 3.86 -7.50
N PRO A 65 -33.05 4.64 -8.56
CA PRO A 65 -32.22 5.84 -8.50
C PRO A 65 -32.83 6.86 -7.52
N ARG A 66 -31.96 7.65 -6.88
CA ARG A 66 -32.35 8.78 -6.02
C ARG A 66 -32.39 10.07 -6.82
#